data_AF-F4S926-F1
#
_entry.id   AF-F4S926-F1
#
_cell.length_a   1.000
_cell.length_b   1.000
_cell.length_c   1.000
_cell.angle_alpha   90.00
_cell.angle_beta   90.00
_cell.angle_gamma   90.00
#
_symmetry.space_group_name_H-M   'P 1'
#
loop_
_entity.id
_entity.type
_entity.pdbx_description
1 polymer ?
#
loop_
_entity_poly.entity_id
_entity_poly.type
_entity_poly.pdbx_seq_one_letter_code
_entity_poly.pdbx_strand_id
1 'polypeptide(L)'
;MMTTSMFYTHHEQGIRTGFWFLMSGLLVATGSFISYGVLHIEPSIMEPWQWFFVIIGIVTFLVSVALYLFFPDSPTTTWLLTPEEMIKDVSRLRVNCTGIENKKFKKYLAIEAFKDPRTWMWVTYCILATIPNISHQQALIIKAIGYDVFQTSLLNSVIGFVQSSAILLGVALLCHSKALPIFFSVQTSIW
;
A
#
# COMPACT_ATOMS: atom_id res chain seq x y z
N MET A 1 0.74 1.76 7.15
CA MET A 1 0.39 0.65 8.06
C MET A 1 0.43 1.06 9.53
N MET A 2 1.48 1.74 10.01
CA MET A 2 1.55 2.23 11.40
C MET A 2 0.55 3.35 11.70
N THR A 3 0.35 4.29 10.76
CA THR A 3 -0.71 5.30 10.90
C THR A 3 -2.09 4.65 10.93
N THR A 4 -2.35 3.67 10.06
CA THR A 4 -3.64 2.95 10.07
C THR A 4 -3.88 2.12 11.32
N SER A 5 -2.85 1.63 12.02
CA SER A 5 -3.06 0.95 13.30
C SER A 5 -3.37 1.91 14.46
N MET A 6 -2.96 3.18 14.35
CA MET A 6 -3.27 4.22 15.33
C MET A 6 -4.72 4.70 15.28
N PHE A 7 -5.33 4.72 14.09
CA PHE A 7 -6.69 5.26 13.89
C PHE A 7 -7.79 4.19 13.79
N TYR A 8 -7.45 2.90 13.65
CA TYR A 8 -8.44 1.85 13.37
C TYR A 8 -8.28 0.61 14.24
N THR A 9 -9.41 -0.02 14.60
CA THR A 9 -9.45 -1.27 15.38
C THR A 9 -8.93 -2.48 14.57
N HIS A 10 -8.47 -3.56 15.21
CA HIS A 10 -7.90 -4.73 14.51
C HIS A 10 -8.86 -5.33 13.46
N HIS A 11 -10.16 -5.29 13.72
CA HIS A 11 -11.17 -5.77 12.77
C HIS A 11 -11.31 -4.85 11.54
N GLU A 12 -11.08 -3.55 11.70
CA GLU A 12 -11.16 -2.57 10.61
C GLU A 12 -9.85 -2.46 9.81
N GLN A 13 -8.72 -2.78 10.45
CA GLN A 13 -7.39 -2.78 9.82
C GLN A 13 -7.33 -3.73 8.61
N GLY A 14 -7.98 -4.90 8.67
CA GLY A 14 -7.99 -5.86 7.56
C GLY A 14 -8.59 -5.29 6.27
N ILE A 15 -9.77 -4.66 6.37
CA ILE A 15 -10.45 -4.06 5.22
C ILE A 15 -9.66 -2.87 4.67
N ARG A 16 -9.12 -2.02 5.55
CA ARG A 16 -8.29 -0.87 5.17
C ARG A 16 -7.01 -1.29 4.46
N THR A 17 -6.36 -2.35 4.93
CA THR A 17 -5.16 -2.93 4.29
C THR A 17 -5.49 -3.41 2.87
N GLY A 18 -6.67 -4.01 2.68
CA GLY A 18 -7.17 -4.37 1.36
C GLY A 18 -7.28 -3.16 0.41
N PHE A 19 -7.82 -2.04 0.89
CA PHE A 19 -7.87 -0.78 0.12
C PHE A 19 -6.47 -0.25 -0.21
N TRP A 20 -5.50 -0.32 0.71
CA TRP A 20 -4.11 0.07 0.41
C TRP A 20 -3.51 -0.74 -0.73
N PHE A 21 -3.71 -2.06 -0.73
CA PHE A 21 -3.22 -2.91 -1.82
C PHE A 21 -3.94 -2.63 -3.15
N LEU A 22 -5.23 -2.30 -3.10
CA LEU A 22 -6.00 -1.92 -4.29
C LEU A 22 -5.39 -0.69 -4.99
N MET A 23 -4.89 0.29 -4.22
CA MET A 23 -4.24 1.48 -4.78
C MET A 23 -2.99 1.13 -5.61
N SER A 24 -2.27 0.06 -5.26
CA SER A 24 -1.12 -0.39 -6.07
C SER A 24 -1.54 -0.81 -7.49
N GLY A 25 -2.63 -1.55 -7.62
CA GLY A 25 -3.13 -1.97 -8.93
C GLY A 25 -3.65 -0.80 -9.76
N LEU A 26 -4.33 0.16 -9.12
CA LEU A 26 -4.76 1.40 -9.77
C LEU A 26 -3.57 2.24 -10.23
N LEU A 27 -2.48 2.29 -9.47
CA LEU A 27 -1.26 2.99 -9.86
C LEU A 27 -0.64 2.36 -11.11
N VAL A 28 -0.60 1.03 -11.19
CA VAL A 28 -0.09 0.33 -12.39
C VAL A 28 -0.97 0.60 -13.60
N ALA A 29 -2.29 0.56 -13.45
CA ALA A 29 -3.22 0.86 -14.53
C ALA A 29 -3.08 2.31 -15.04
N THR A 30 -3.14 3.28 -14.12
CA THR A 30 -3.00 4.72 -14.44
C THR A 30 -1.63 5.07 -15.00
N GLY A 31 -0.55 4.52 -14.42
CA GLY A 31 0.81 4.68 -14.94
C GLY A 31 0.96 4.13 -16.37
N SER A 32 0.30 3.00 -16.67
CA SER A 32 0.31 2.42 -18.01
C SER A 32 -0.43 3.30 -19.04
N PHE A 33 -1.54 3.94 -18.65
CA PHE A 33 -2.24 4.92 -19.50
C PHE A 33 -1.40 6.18 -19.74
N ILE A 34 -0.74 6.70 -18.71
CA ILE A 34 0.15 7.87 -18.86
C ILE A 34 1.32 7.51 -19.78
N SER A 35 1.91 6.32 -19.62
CA SER A 35 2.95 5.83 -20.52
C SER A 35 2.46 5.80 -21.98
N TYR A 36 1.28 5.24 -22.24
CA TYR A 36 0.70 5.20 -23.59
C TYR A 36 0.49 6.61 -24.20
N GLY A 37 0.03 7.58 -23.42
CA GLY A 37 -0.15 8.96 -23.89
C GLY A 37 1.17 9.66 -24.20
N VAL A 38 2.21 9.37 -23.43
CA VAL A 38 3.54 9.97 -23.61
C VAL A 38 4.28 9.40 -24.82
N LEU A 39 4.00 8.16 -25.22
CA LEU A 39 4.55 7.57 -26.45
C LEU A 39 4.03 8.22 -27.75
N HIS A 40 2.90 8.96 -27.70
CA HIS A 40 2.36 9.68 -28.86
C HIS A 40 3.00 11.06 -29.08
N ILE A 41 3.85 11.51 -28.16
CA ILE A 41 4.50 12.82 -28.24
C ILE A 41 5.74 12.68 -29.15
N GLU A 42 5.75 13.41 -30.27
CA GLU A 42 6.93 13.48 -31.12
C GLU A 42 8.09 14.14 -30.36
N PRO A 43 9.29 13.52 -30.35
CA PRO A 43 10.43 14.05 -29.61
C PRO A 43 10.94 15.33 -30.27
N SER A 44 10.59 16.47 -29.69
CA SER A 44 11.09 17.79 -30.13
C SER A 44 12.12 18.38 -29.17
N ILE A 45 11.88 18.27 -27.85
CA ILE A 45 12.70 18.92 -26.81
C ILE A 45 13.15 17.94 -25.71
N MET A 46 12.35 16.92 -25.41
CA MET A 46 12.62 15.93 -24.36
C MET A 46 12.18 14.54 -24.82
N GLU A 47 12.90 13.53 -24.37
CA GLU A 47 12.57 12.12 -24.62
C GLU A 47 11.25 11.76 -23.91
N PRO A 48 10.41 10.88 -24.48
CA PRO A 48 9.13 10.49 -23.89
C PRO A 48 9.26 10.03 -22.43
N TRP A 49 10.30 9.26 -22.09
CA TRP A 49 10.50 8.79 -20.71
C TRP A 49 10.71 9.93 -19.69
N GLN A 50 11.25 11.09 -20.11
CA GLN A 50 11.44 12.25 -19.23
C GLN A 50 10.09 12.90 -18.91
N TRP A 51 9.23 13.06 -19.90
CA TRP A 51 7.86 13.57 -19.73
C TRP A 51 7.06 12.71 -18.76
N PHE A 52 7.23 11.39 -18.82
CA PHE A 52 6.59 10.45 -17.89
C PHE A 52 6.94 10.75 -16.43
N PHE A 53 8.22 10.92 -16.10
CA PHE A 53 8.65 11.23 -14.74
C PHE A 53 8.19 12.62 -14.26
N VAL A 54 8.17 13.61 -15.15
CA VAL A 54 7.70 14.96 -14.81
C VAL A 54 6.21 14.95 -14.46
N ILE A 55 5.38 14.29 -15.28
CA ILE A 55 3.93 14.22 -15.04
C ILE A 55 3.64 13.53 -13.70
N ILE A 56 4.26 12.38 -13.44
CA ILE A 56 4.07 11.64 -12.19
C ILE A 56 4.61 12.42 -10.99
N GLY A 57 5.75 13.10 -11.15
CA GLY A 57 6.32 13.98 -10.13
C GLY A 57 5.38 15.12 -9.73
N ILE A 58 4.75 15.79 -10.70
CA ILE A 58 3.81 16.87 -10.42
C ILE A 58 2.56 16.34 -9.70
N VAL A 59 1.98 15.22 -10.16
CA VAL A 59 0.79 14.64 -9.54
C VAL A 59 1.08 14.21 -8.09
N THR A 60 2.20 13.54 -7.86
CA THR A 60 2.60 13.13 -6.50
C THR A 60 2.90 14.32 -5.59
N PHE A 61 3.50 15.39 -6.13
CA PHE A 61 3.72 16.63 -5.38
C PHE A 61 2.41 17.28 -4.94
N LEU A 62 1.42 17.39 -5.84
CA LEU A 62 0.11 17.95 -5.51
C LEU A 62 -0.61 17.12 -4.43
N VAL A 63 -0.57 15.79 -4.54
CA VAL A 63 -1.14 14.88 -3.53
C VAL A 63 -0.41 15.03 -2.19
N SER A 64 0.92 15.17 -2.19
CA SER A 64 1.72 15.39 -0.98
C SER A 64 1.34 16.70 -0.28
N VAL A 65 1.20 17.80 -1.03
CA VAL A 65 0.75 19.10 -0.49
C VAL A 65 -0.65 18.99 0.07
N ALA A 66 -1.57 18.31 -0.62
CA ALA A 66 -2.91 18.07 -0.11
C ALA A 66 -2.89 17.25 1.19
N LEU A 67 -2.12 16.16 1.24
CA LEU A 67 -1.97 15.36 2.46
C LEU A 67 -1.35 16.17 3.60
N TYR A 68 -0.37 17.03 3.34
CA TYR A 68 0.21 17.90 4.36
C TYR A 68 -0.81 18.87 4.97
N LEU A 69 -1.75 19.38 4.16
CA LEU A 69 -2.77 20.31 4.63
C LEU A 69 -3.95 19.61 5.33
N PHE A 70 -4.33 18.41 4.88
CA PHE A 70 -5.53 17.73 5.35
C PHE A 70 -5.28 16.59 6.34
N PHE A 71 -4.07 16.04 6.41
CA PHE A 71 -3.77 14.86 7.24
C PHE A 71 -3.29 15.27 8.64
N PRO A 72 -4.03 14.96 9.71
CA PRO A 72 -3.65 15.28 11.08
C PRO A 72 -2.55 14.32 11.58
N ASP A 73 -1.51 14.87 12.22
CA ASP A 73 -0.35 14.12 12.72
C ASP A 73 -0.67 13.14 13.87
N SER A 74 -1.82 13.28 14.53
CA SER A 74 -2.22 12.41 15.63
C SER A 74 -3.74 12.36 15.78
N PRO A 75 -4.33 11.22 16.20
CA PRO A 75 -5.75 11.13 16.59
C PRO A 75 -6.11 12.07 17.76
N THR A 76 -5.11 12.55 18.51
CA THR A 76 -5.29 13.54 19.58
C THR A 76 -5.19 15.00 19.11
N THR A 77 -4.82 15.24 17.86
CA THR A 77 -4.64 16.58 17.28
C THR A 77 -5.45 16.70 15.99
N THR A 78 -6.68 16.20 16.02
CA THR A 78 -7.60 16.32 14.90
C THR A 78 -8.34 17.64 15.02
N TRP A 79 -8.03 18.62 14.18
CA TRP A 79 -8.79 19.88 14.08
C TRP A 79 -10.27 19.71 13.70
N LEU A 80 -10.67 18.49 13.31
CA LEU A 80 -11.96 18.16 12.73
C LEU A 80 -12.94 17.53 13.72
N LEU A 81 -12.49 17.08 14.91
CA LEU A 81 -13.36 16.41 15.89
C LEU A 81 -13.61 17.28 17.12
N THR A 82 -14.86 17.24 17.59
CA THR A 82 -15.26 17.85 18.87
C THR A 82 -14.56 17.08 20.01
N PRO A 83 -14.19 17.73 21.14
CA PRO A 83 -13.52 17.05 22.26
C PRO A 83 -14.25 15.79 22.76
N GLU A 84 -15.59 15.78 22.67
CA GLU A 84 -16.42 14.63 23.05
C GLU A 84 -16.29 13.43 22.09
N GLU A 85 -16.16 13.69 20.79
CA GLU A 85 -15.97 12.66 19.76
C GLU A 85 -14.58 12.04 19.86
N MET A 86 -13.56 12.85 20.17
CA MET A 86 -12.20 12.36 20.43
C MET A 86 -12.15 11.37 21.60
N ILE A 87 -12.86 11.64 22.70
CA ILE A 87 -12.89 10.73 23.86
C ILE A 87 -13.56 9.40 23.47
N LYS A 88 -14.62 9.46 22.66
CA LYS A 88 -15.33 8.27 22.18
C LYS A 88 -14.41 7.41 21.29
N ASP A 89 -13.69 8.02 20.36
CA ASP A 89 -12.79 7.31 19.45
C ASP A 89 -11.55 6.73 20.17
N VAL A 90 -10.95 7.48 21.09
CA VAL A 90 -9.83 6.98 21.91
C VAL A 90 -10.27 5.82 22.81
N SER A 91 -11.49 5.87 23.36
CA SER A 91 -12.03 4.77 24.18
C SER A 91 -12.25 3.49 23.36
N ARG A 92 -12.66 3.63 22.09
CA ARG A 92 -12.80 2.53 21.13
C ARG A 92 -11.45 1.91 20.77
N LEU A 93 -10.43 2.75 20.56
CA LEU A 93 -9.07 2.31 20.23
C LEU A 93 -8.35 1.67 21.42
N ARG A 94 -8.75 1.99 22.66
CA ARG A 94 -8.20 1.38 23.89
C ARG A 94 -8.38 -0.13 23.96
N VAL A 95 -9.40 -0.68 23.28
CA VAL A 95 -9.67 -2.12 23.17
C VAL A 95 -8.55 -2.88 22.45
N ASN A 96 -7.80 -2.21 21.57
CA ASN A 96 -6.72 -2.84 20.81
C ASN A 96 -5.45 -3.11 21.63
N CYS A 97 -5.35 -2.63 22.88
CA CYS A 97 -4.15 -2.76 23.73
C CYS A 97 -2.84 -2.32 23.05
N THR A 98 -2.90 -1.62 21.91
CA THR A 98 -1.75 -1.05 21.24
C THR A 98 -1.34 0.17 22.04
N GLY A 99 -0.18 0.11 22.69
CA GLY A 99 0.31 1.21 23.50
C GLY A 99 0.35 2.49 22.66
N ILE A 100 -0.29 3.55 23.16
CA ILE A 100 -0.18 4.91 22.60
C ILE A 100 1.30 5.17 22.36
N GLU A 101 1.63 5.54 21.12
CA GLU A 101 2.96 5.66 20.55
C GLU A 101 4.00 6.11 21.58
N ASN A 102 4.80 5.17 22.09
CA ASN A 102 5.92 5.51 22.95
C ASN A 102 7.12 5.79 22.06
N LYS A 103 7.42 7.07 21.80
CA LYS A 103 8.62 7.53 21.06
C LYS A 103 9.96 7.18 21.73
N LYS A 104 9.95 6.40 22.82
CA LYS A 104 11.15 5.90 23.51
C LYS A 104 11.49 4.50 23.03
N PHE A 105 12.57 4.39 22.28
CA PHE A 105 13.11 3.11 21.80
C PHE A 105 13.57 2.24 22.99
N LYS A 106 12.89 1.11 23.20
CA LYS A 106 13.23 0.15 24.26
C LYS A 106 14.07 -0.99 23.66
N LYS A 107 15.38 -0.95 23.91
CA LYS A 107 16.35 -1.95 23.40
C LYS A 107 16.00 -3.39 23.79
N TYR A 108 15.36 -3.59 24.94
CA TYR A 108 14.92 -4.92 25.40
C TYR A 108 13.90 -5.56 24.46
N LEU A 109 12.89 -4.81 23.99
CA LEU A 109 11.90 -5.33 23.03
C LEU A 109 12.54 -5.68 21.67
N ALA A 110 13.57 -4.94 21.26
CA ALA A 110 14.30 -5.27 20.03
C ALA A 110 15.00 -6.63 20.16
N ILE A 111 15.68 -6.90 21.28
CA ILE A 111 16.37 -8.17 21.53
C ILE A 111 15.37 -9.33 21.65
N GLU A 112 14.20 -9.08 22.23
CA GLU A 112 13.12 -10.07 22.34
C GLU A 112 12.52 -10.41 20.97
N ALA A 113 12.27 -9.41 20.12
CA ALA A 113 11.79 -9.62 18.75
C ALA A 113 12.77 -10.42 17.88
N PHE A 114 14.08 -10.21 18.06
CA PHE A 114 15.12 -10.98 17.35
C PHE A 114 15.25 -12.43 17.82
N LYS A 115 14.80 -12.75 19.04
CA LYS A 115 14.84 -14.11 19.59
C LYS A 115 13.56 -14.91 19.31
N ASP A 116 12.50 -14.26 18.85
CA ASP A 116 11.24 -14.96 18.55
C ASP A 116 11.36 -15.78 17.25
N PRO A 117 11.22 -17.13 17.31
CA PRO A 117 11.26 -17.98 16.13
C PRO A 117 10.14 -17.68 15.12
N ARG A 118 9.00 -17.11 15.57
CA ARG A 118 7.92 -16.71 14.66
C ARG A 118 8.33 -15.59 13.72
N THR A 119 9.13 -14.64 14.21
CA THR A 119 9.69 -13.55 13.39
C THR A 119 10.59 -14.11 12.29
N TRP A 120 11.43 -15.11 12.60
CA TRP A 120 12.32 -15.72 11.62
C TRP A 120 11.60 -16.55 10.55
N MET A 121 10.50 -17.22 10.90
CA MET A 121 9.64 -17.89 9.91
C MET A 121 9.05 -16.88 8.92
N TRP A 122 8.59 -15.72 9.41
CA TRP A 122 8.11 -14.63 8.56
C TRP A 122 9.19 -14.02 7.67
N VAL A 123 10.38 -13.77 8.22
CA VAL A 123 11.52 -13.26 7.44
C VAL A 123 11.86 -14.22 6.30
N THR A 124 11.92 -15.51 6.60
CA THR A 124 12.21 -16.54 5.58
C THR A 124 11.13 -16.59 4.51
N TYR A 125 9.85 -16.51 4.90
CA TYR A 125 8.73 -16.42 3.96
C TYR A 125 8.85 -15.19 3.05
N CYS A 126 9.12 -14.00 3.61
CA CYS A 126 9.27 -12.77 2.83
C CYS A 126 10.45 -12.84 1.86
N ILE A 127 11.57 -13.42 2.27
CA ILE A 127 12.73 -13.64 1.40
C ILE A 127 12.33 -14.57 0.25
N LEU A 128 11.75 -15.73 0.55
CA LEU A 128 11.31 -16.70 -0.47
C LEU A 128 10.28 -16.12 -1.44
N ALA A 129 9.35 -15.30 -0.95
CA ALA A 129 8.34 -14.64 -1.76
C ALA A 129 8.92 -13.58 -2.72
N THR A 130 10.08 -13.00 -2.38
CA THR A 130 10.71 -11.93 -3.17
C THR A 130 11.66 -12.48 -4.25
N ILE A 131 12.16 -13.71 -4.10
CA ILE A 131 13.08 -14.36 -5.05
C ILE A 131 12.48 -14.48 -6.47
N PRO A 132 11.25 -14.99 -6.67
CA PRO A 132 10.63 -15.01 -7.98
C PRO A 132 10.01 -13.64 -8.30
N ASN A 133 10.85 -12.63 -8.51
CA ASN A 133 10.38 -11.28 -8.86
C ASN A 133 10.01 -11.17 -10.35
N ILE A 134 9.02 -11.97 -10.75
CA ILE A 134 8.52 -12.04 -12.13
C ILE A 134 8.04 -10.65 -12.58
N SER A 135 7.45 -9.86 -11.67
CA SER A 135 6.96 -8.51 -11.94
C SER A 135 8.01 -7.55 -12.50
N HIS A 136 9.29 -7.70 -12.12
CA HIS A 136 10.35 -6.84 -12.63
C HIS A 136 10.88 -7.32 -14.01
N GLN A 137 10.84 -8.62 -14.27
CA GLN A 137 11.30 -9.21 -15.53
C GLN A 137 10.25 -9.20 -16.64
N GLN A 138 8.98 -8.92 -16.32
CA GLN A 138 7.88 -8.88 -17.29
C GLN A 138 8.14 -7.92 -18.47
N ALA A 139 8.66 -6.72 -18.21
CA ALA A 139 8.97 -5.77 -19.28
C ALA A 139 10.05 -6.29 -20.25
N LEU A 140 11.02 -7.05 -19.75
CA LEU A 140 12.08 -7.66 -20.56
C LEU A 140 11.54 -8.85 -21.35
N ILE A 141 10.66 -9.66 -20.75
CA ILE A 141 10.03 -10.81 -21.42
C ILE A 141 9.13 -10.34 -22.55
N ILE A 142 8.32 -9.30 -22.34
CA ILE A 142 7.43 -8.77 -23.38
C ILE A 142 8.24 -8.20 -24.56
N LYS A 143 9.37 -7.53 -24.26
CA LYS A 143 10.33 -7.09 -25.29
C LYS A 143 10.97 -8.28 -26.03
N ALA A 144 11.28 -9.37 -25.33
CA ALA A 144 11.84 -10.59 -25.93
C ALA A 144 10.85 -11.35 -26.82
N ILE A 145 9.54 -11.19 -26.60
CA ILE A 145 8.47 -11.79 -27.43
C ILE A 145 8.23 -10.98 -28.72
N GLY A 146 8.87 -9.82 -28.89
CA GLY A 146 8.80 -9.01 -30.11
C GLY A 146 7.58 -8.08 -30.18
N TYR A 147 6.91 -7.83 -29.05
CA TYR A 147 5.81 -6.87 -28.96
C TYR A 147 6.34 -5.43 -29.01
N ASP A 148 5.60 -4.59 -29.72
CA ASP A 148 5.88 -3.15 -29.81
C ASP A 148 5.63 -2.45 -28.46
N VAL A 149 6.32 -1.32 -28.23
CA VAL A 149 6.30 -0.62 -26.93
C VAL A 149 4.89 -0.13 -26.59
N PHE A 150 4.10 0.23 -27.61
CA PHE A 150 2.70 0.62 -27.47
C PHE A 150 1.81 -0.51 -26.94
N GLN A 151 1.97 -1.73 -27.49
CA GLN A 151 1.20 -2.90 -27.06
C GLN A 151 1.60 -3.35 -25.66
N THR A 152 2.89 -3.18 -25.32
CA THR A 152 3.43 -3.49 -23.98
C THR A 152 2.81 -2.61 -22.90
N SER A 153 2.72 -1.29 -23.13
CA SER A 153 2.08 -0.39 -22.15
C SER A 153 0.59 -0.70 -21.99
N LEU A 154 -0.12 -1.05 -23.07
CA LEU A 154 -1.52 -1.41 -22.99
C LEU A 154 -1.76 -2.73 -22.21
N LEU A 155 -0.90 -3.73 -22.41
CA LEU A 155 -0.98 -5.01 -21.68
C LEU A 155 -0.76 -4.81 -20.17
N ASN A 156 0.17 -3.94 -19.79
CA ASN A 156 0.40 -3.59 -18.38
C ASN A 156 -0.82 -2.93 -17.74
N SER A 157 -1.60 -2.13 -18.49
CA SER A 157 -2.86 -1.57 -18.00
C SER A 157 -3.86 -2.66 -17.63
N VAL A 158 -4.02 -3.68 -18.50
CA VAL A 158 -4.91 -4.82 -18.25
C VAL A 158 -4.47 -5.60 -17.01
N ILE A 159 -3.16 -5.83 -16.84
CA ILE A 159 -2.61 -6.48 -15.65
C ILE A 159 -2.96 -5.69 -14.38
N GLY A 160 -2.84 -4.37 -14.41
CA GLY A 160 -3.25 -3.48 -13.31
C GLY A 160 -4.73 -3.64 -12.94
N PHE A 161 -5.63 -3.69 -13.93
CA PHE A 161 -7.05 -3.93 -13.69
C PHE A 161 -7.35 -5.32 -13.13
N VAL A 162 -6.70 -6.36 -13.66
CA VAL A 162 -6.83 -7.73 -13.14
C VAL A 162 -6.36 -7.79 -11.68
N GLN A 163 -5.23 -7.16 -11.37
CA GLN A 163 -4.74 -7.07 -9.99
C GLN A 163 -5.72 -6.35 -9.07
N SER A 164 -6.24 -5.18 -9.46
CA SER A 164 -7.23 -4.46 -8.64
C SER A 164 -8.51 -5.24 -8.44
N SER A 165 -9.03 -5.92 -9.48
CA SER A 165 -10.24 -6.74 -9.39
C SER A 165 -10.03 -7.98 -8.50
N ALA A 166 -8.87 -8.63 -8.58
CA ALA A 166 -8.52 -9.77 -7.74
C ALA A 166 -8.42 -9.36 -6.26
N ILE A 167 -7.86 -8.18 -5.96
CA ILE A 167 -7.80 -7.65 -4.59
C ILE A 167 -9.19 -7.32 -4.07
N LEU A 168 -10.06 -6.72 -4.90
CA LEU A 168 -11.47 -6.46 -4.52
C LEU A 168 -12.22 -7.75 -4.20
N LEU A 169 -12.05 -8.79 -5.02
CA LEU A 169 -12.62 -10.11 -4.77
C LEU A 169 -12.06 -10.73 -3.47
N GLY A 170 -10.76 -10.61 -3.23
CA GLY A 170 -10.12 -11.05 -1.99
C GLY A 170 -10.72 -10.35 -0.77
N VAL A 171 -10.90 -9.03 -0.82
CA VAL A 171 -11.52 -8.25 0.27
C VAL A 171 -12.99 -8.62 0.46
N ALA A 172 -13.75 -8.83 -0.62
CA ALA A 172 -15.14 -9.26 -0.54
C ALA A 172 -15.29 -10.66 0.08
N LEU A 173 -14.41 -11.59 -0.29
CA LEU A 173 -14.36 -12.95 0.28
C LEU A 173 -13.97 -12.93 1.76
N LEU A 174 -13.04 -12.05 2.17
CA LEU A 174 -12.68 -11.85 3.56
C LEU A 174 -13.83 -11.26 4.38
N CYS A 175 -14.64 -10.38 3.79
CA CYS A 175 -15.84 -9.86 4.45
C CYS A 175 -16.92 -10.94 4.62
N HIS A 176 -17.00 -11.90 3.69
CA HIS A 176 -17.97 -13.00 3.74
C HIS A 176 -17.51 -14.15 4.67
N SER A 177 -16.21 -14.43 4.73
CA SER A 177 -15.64 -15.49 5.57
C SER A 177 -15.21 -14.97 6.93
N LYS A 178 -16.06 -15.13 7.96
CA LYS A 178 -15.74 -14.74 9.35
C LYS A 178 -14.53 -15.46 9.97
N ALA A 179 -13.88 -16.40 9.27
CA ALA A 179 -12.81 -17.26 9.77
C ALA A 179 -11.39 -16.88 9.28
N LEU A 180 -11.25 -16.15 8.16
CA LEU A 180 -9.96 -15.70 7.63
C LEU A 180 -9.39 -14.38 8.18
N PRO A 181 -10.15 -13.46 8.81
CA PRO A 181 -9.53 -12.27 9.40
C PRO A 181 -8.58 -12.61 10.56
N ILE A 182 -8.60 -13.85 11.08
CA ILE A 182 -7.69 -14.32 12.15
C ILE A 182 -6.25 -14.47 11.62
N PHE A 183 -6.06 -14.93 10.38
CA PHE A 183 -4.71 -15.09 9.81
C PHE A 183 -4.06 -13.74 9.52
N PHE A 184 -4.85 -12.79 8.98
CA PHE A 184 -4.40 -11.40 8.81
C PHE A 184 -4.29 -10.67 10.15
N SER A 185 -5.18 -10.94 11.12
CA SER A 185 -5.08 -10.32 12.44
C SER A 185 -3.82 -10.75 13.18
N VAL A 186 -3.40 -12.02 13.06
CA VAL A 186 -2.12 -12.51 13.62
C VAL A 186 -0.93 -11.80 12.96
N GLN A 187 -1.04 -11.43 11.69
CA GLN A 187 0.00 -10.68 10.99
C GLN A 187 0.00 -9.18 11.32
N THR A 188 -1.16 -8.60 11.65
CA THR A 188 -1.27 -7.19 12.08
C THR A 188 -1.15 -6.99 13.59
N SER A 189 -1.36 -8.02 14.43
CA SER A 189 -1.31 -7.94 15.90
C SER A 189 0.11 -8.06 16.47
N ILE A 190 1.11 -8.28 15.62
CA ILE A 190 2.53 -8.34 16.00
C ILE A 190 3.23 -7.00 15.67
N TRP A 191 2.47 -5.99 15.25
CA TRP A 191 2.92 -4.61 15.04
C TRP A 191 2.24 -3.64 16.01
#